data_AF-J8B809-F1
#
_entry.id   AF-J8B809-F1
#
_cell.length_a   1.000
_cell.length_b   1.000
_cell.length_c   1.000
_cell.angle_alpha   90.00
_cell.angle_beta   90.00
_cell.angle_gamma   90.00
#
_symmetry.space_group_name_H-M   'P 1'
#
loop_
_entity.id
_entity.type
_entity.pdbx_description
1 polymer ?
#
loop_
_entity_poly.entity_id
_entity_poly.type
_entity_poly.pdbx_seq_one_letter_code
_entity_poly.pdbx_strand_id
1 'polypeptide(L)' 'MIQTSVLTSSVPAILEDDMNRELSNLREKEIIDIKLSNAYDGQRLIYTALIIYREY' A
#
# COMPACT_ATOMS: atom_id res chain seq x y z
N MET A 1 7.28 -3.25 17.01
CA MET A 1 5.90 -3.80 16.82
C MET A 1 5.64 -3.99 15.32
N ILE A 2 4.92 -5.03 14.87
CA ILE A 2 4.53 -5.18 13.45
C ILE A 2 3.28 -4.33 13.17
N GLN A 3 3.29 -3.58 12.08
CA GLN A 3 2.19 -2.73 11.63
C GLN A 3 1.95 -2.90 10.13
N THR A 4 0.80 -2.39 9.68
CA THR A 4 0.35 -2.47 8.29
C THR A 4 -0.23 -1.14 7.82
N SER A 5 0.15 -0.68 6.63
CA SER A 5 -0.52 0.40 5.90
C SER A 5 -1.28 -0.18 4.71
N VAL A 6 -2.55 0.19 4.57
CA VAL A 6 -3.42 -0.25 3.46
C VAL A 6 -3.75 0.97 2.60
N LEU A 7 -3.43 0.87 1.32
CA LEU A 7 -3.69 1.91 0.32
C LEU A 7 -4.62 1.33 -0.75
N THR A 8 -5.60 2.10 -1.19
CA THR A 8 -6.57 1.68 -2.20
C THR A 8 -6.83 2.78 -3.21
N SER A 9 -6.87 2.43 -4.49
CA SER A 9 -7.25 3.36 -5.55
C SER A 9 -7.96 2.64 -6.69
N SER A 10 -8.86 3.32 -7.40
CA SER A 10 -9.42 2.82 -8.65
C SER A 10 -8.56 3.13 -9.89
N VAL A 11 -7.44 3.84 -9.70
CA VAL A 11 -6.50 4.23 -10.76
C VAL A 11 -5.11 3.74 -10.38
N PRO A 12 -4.47 2.86 -11.18
CA PRO A 12 -3.16 2.29 -10.86
C PRO A 12 -2.08 3.33 -10.58
N ALA A 13 -2.00 4.38 -11.40
CA ALA A 13 -1.00 5.44 -11.24
C ALA A 13 -1.14 6.18 -9.89
N ILE A 14 -2.38 6.41 -9.44
CA ILE A 14 -2.63 7.04 -8.13
C ILE A 14 -2.20 6.09 -6.99
N LEU A 15 -2.43 4.78 -7.13
CA LEU A 15 -1.96 3.82 -6.13
C LEU A 15 -0.43 3.85 -6.03
N GLU A 16 0.27 3.89 -7.16
CA GLU A 16 1.73 3.96 -7.21
C GLU A 16 2.27 5.23 -6.53
N ASP A 17 1.67 6.38 -6.82
CA ASP A 17 2.03 7.66 -6.19
C ASP A 17 1.81 7.62 -4.66
N ASP A 18 0.67 7.07 -4.23
CA ASP A 18 0.35 6.93 -2.81
C ASP A 18 1.32 5.96 -2.10
N MET A 19 1.69 4.85 -2.77
CA MET A 19 2.70 3.92 -2.27
C MET A 19 4.06 4.58 -2.12
N ASN A 20 4.51 5.34 -3.12
CA ASN A 20 5.80 6.04 -3.07
C ASN A 20 5.84 7.09 -1.95
N ARG A 21 4.73 7.79 -1.71
CA ARG A 21 4.58 8.72 -0.59
C ARG A 21 4.64 7.99 0.75
N GLU A 22 3.92 6.88 0.89
CA GLU A 22 3.91 6.09 2.11
C GLU A 22 5.30 5.49 2.42
N LEU A 23 5.96 4.88 1.44
CA LEU A 23 7.32 4.36 1.59
C LEU A 23 8.32 5.46 1.99
N SER A 24 8.12 6.70 1.55
CA SER A 24 8.93 7.84 1.99
C SER A 24 8.69 8.23 3.45
N ASN A 25 7.48 8.04 3.97
CA ASN A 25 7.15 8.25 5.38
C ASN A 25 7.68 7.12 6.28
N LEU A 26 7.82 5.92 5.73
CA LEU A 26 8.27 4.73 6.45
C LEU A 26 9.79 4.52 6.38
N ARG A 27 10.57 5.53 5.96
CA ARG A 27 12.04 5.42 5.76
C ARG A 27 12.83 4.95 6.98
N GLU A 28 12.37 5.27 8.18
CA GLU A 28 13.01 4.86 9.44
C GLU A 28 12.49 3.51 9.96
N LYS A 29 11.50 2.92 9.28
CA LYS A 29 10.89 1.65 9.64
C LYS A 29 11.46 0.51 8.79
N GLU A 30 11.47 -0.70 9.33
CA GLU A 30 11.89 -1.90 8.58
C GLU A 30 10.72 -2.41 7.75
N ILE A 31 10.80 -2.31 6.42
CA ILE A 31 9.80 -2.90 5.52
C ILE A 31 9.98 -4.42 5.51
N ILE A 32 8.92 -5.14 5.87
CA ILE A 32 8.90 -6.61 5.89
C ILE A 32 8.44 -7.14 4.53
N ASP A 33 7.35 -6.59 3.99
CA ASP A 33 6.71 -7.10 2.77
C ASP A 33 5.76 -6.06 2.18
N ILE A 34 5.48 -6.18 0.88
CA ILE A 34 4.48 -5.38 0.16
C ILE A 34 3.63 -6.34 -0.68
N LYS A 35 2.33 -6.39 -0.41
CA LYS A 35 1.37 -7.18 -1.18
C LYS A 35 0.49 -6.29 -2.02
N LEU A 36 0.24 -6.72 -3.26
CA LEU A 36 -0.64 -6.05 -4.20
C LEU A 36 -1.81 -6.97 -4.56
N SER A 37 -3.00 -6.41 -4.66
CA SER A 37 -4.18 -7.11 -5.16
C SER A 37 -5.07 -6.16 -5.93
N ASN A 38 -5.92 -6.71 -6.80
CA ASN A 38 -7.01 -5.98 -7.41
C ASN A 38 -8.32 -6.77 -7.28
N ALA A 39 -9.42 -6.06 -7.17
CA ALA A 39 -10.76 -6.63 -7.11
C ALA A 39 -11.72 -5.77 -7.92
N TYR A 40 -12.71 -6.38 -8.57
CA TYR A 40 -13.79 -5.66 -9.23
C TYR A 40 -14.98 -5.57 -8.26
N ASP A 41 -15.41 -4.36 -7.90
CA ASP A 41 -16.48 -4.13 -6.92
C ASP A 41 -17.90 -4.14 -7.53
N GLY A 42 -18.01 -4.48 -8.82
CA GLY A 42 -19.27 -4.41 -9.58
C GLY A 42 -19.44 -3.11 -10.38
N GLN A 43 -18.59 -2.10 -10.16
CA GLN A 43 -18.56 -0.85 -10.93
C GLN A 43 -17.18 -0.61 -11.55
N ARG A 44 -16.12 -0.78 -10.76
CA ARG A 44 -14.74 -0.48 -11.16
C ARG A 44 -13.74 -1.46 -10.56
N LEU A 45 -12.55 -1.51 -11.16
CA LEU A 45 -11.41 -2.18 -10.56
C LEU A 45 -10.86 -1.32 -9.41
N ILE A 46 -10.69 -1.94 -8.25
CA ILE A 46 -10.04 -1.38 -7.07
C ILE A 46 -8.71 -2.08 -6.91
N TYR A 47 -7.63 -1.31 -6.96
CA TYR A 47 -6.26 -1.75 -6.70
C TYR A 47 -5.93 -1.46 -5.24
N THR A 48 -5.32 -2.43 -4.57
CA THR A 48 -4.99 -2.37 -3.14
C THR A 48 -3.51 -2.71 -2.94
N ALA A 49 -2.82 -1.94 -2.12
CA ALA A 49 -1.49 -2.24 -1.62
C ALA A 49 -1.52 -2.39 -0.10
N LEU A 50 -0.88 -3.45 0.40
CA LEU A 50 -0.64 -3.69 1.82
C LEU A 50 0.86 -3.63 2.07
N ILE A 51 1.31 -2.64 2.83
CA ILE A 51 2.71 -2.48 3.23
C ILE A 51 2.82 -2.98 4.68
N ILE A 52 3.63 -4.00 4.91
CA ILE A 52 3.89 -4.60 6.23
C ILE A 52 5.26 -4.13 6.70
N TYR A 53 5.33 -3.55 7.89
CA TYR A 53 6.58 -2.98 8.43
C TYR A 53 6.71 -3.14 9.94
N ARG A 54 7.91 -2.96 10.46
CA ARG A 54 8.23 -3.00 11.89
C ARG A 54 8.70 -1.62 12.37
N GLU A 55 8.09 -1.16 13.46
CA GLU A 55 8.56 -0.01 14.25
C GLU A 55 9.52 -0.49 15.36
N TYR A 56 10.59 0.28 15.56
CA TYR A 56 11.58 0.09 16.63
C TYR A 56 11.07 0.59 17.98
#